data_AF-A0AAW8AQQ6-F1
#
_entry.id   AF-A0AAW8AQQ6-F1
#
_cell.length_a   1.000
_cell.length_b   1.000
_cell.length_c   1.000
_cell.angle_alpha   90.00
_cell.angle_beta   90.00
_cell.angle_gamma   90.00
#
_symmetry.space_group_name_H-M   'P 1'
#
loop_
_entity.id
_entity.type
_entity.pdbx_description
1 polymer ?
#
loop_
_entity_poly.entity_id
_entity_poly.type
_entity_poly.pdbx_seq_one_letter_code
_entity_poly.pdbx_strand_id
1 'polypeptide(L)'
;RIGNSFLEARDVVGTSRPFLRRLTAQTGETANLGIRDDGTAVFLAQSESPQMMRMITRLGSRAPLHASGVGKALMAWLPEDELER
;
A
#
# COMPACT_ATOMS: atom_id res chain seq x y z
N ARG A 1 13.94 16.47 -0.11
CA ARG A 1 12.78 15.69 0.37
C ARG A 1 12.82 14.22 -0.08
N ILE A 2 13.33 13.90 -1.28
CA ILE A 2 13.44 12.51 -1.81
C ILE A 2 14.31 11.58 -0.93
N GLY A 3 15.39 12.10 -0.32
CA GLY A 3 16.32 11.28 0.47
C GLY A 3 15.77 10.70 1.77
N ASN A 4 14.96 11.47 2.54
CA ASN A 4 14.45 10.99 3.83
C ASN A 4 13.25 10.05 3.68
N SER A 5 12.29 10.41 2.81
CA SER A 5 11.12 9.57 2.52
C SER A 5 11.50 8.22 1.90
N PHE A 6 12.62 8.15 1.17
CA PHE A 6 13.17 6.89 0.66
C PHE A 6 13.70 5.98 1.78
N LEU A 7 14.36 6.53 2.80
CA LEU A 7 14.89 5.76 3.93
C LEU A 7 13.75 5.21 4.79
N GLU A 8 12.75 6.03 5.09
CA GLU A 8 11.55 5.62 5.83
C GLU A 8 10.77 4.53 5.06
N ALA A 9 10.56 4.73 3.76
CA ALA A 9 9.92 3.72 2.91
C ALA A 9 10.70 2.39 2.89
N ARG A 10 12.04 2.44 2.89
CA ARG A 10 12.88 1.24 2.85
C ARG A 10 12.76 0.42 4.14
N ASP A 11 12.71 1.08 5.30
CA ASP A 11 12.55 0.42 6.59
C ASP A 11 11.16 -0.23 6.72
N VAL A 12 10.10 0.50 6.37
CA VAL A 12 8.72 -0.02 6.41
C VAL A 12 8.53 -1.20 5.45
N VAL A 13 9.11 -1.15 4.25
CA VAL A 13 9.02 -2.27 3.29
C VAL A 13 9.68 -3.52 3.84
N GLY A 14 10.88 -3.42 4.42
CA GLY A 14 11.59 -4.56 5.02
C GLY A 14 10.75 -5.22 6.11
N THR A 15 10.27 -4.40 7.05
CA THR A 15 9.51 -4.84 8.22
C THR A 15 8.12 -5.39 7.87
N SER A 16 7.49 -4.90 6.80
CA SER A 16 6.14 -5.31 6.38
C SER A 16 6.08 -6.67 5.68
N ARG A 17 7.19 -7.13 5.09
CA ARG A 17 7.22 -8.35 4.24
C ARG A 17 6.67 -9.62 4.92
N PRO A 18 7.03 -9.96 6.17
CA PRO A 18 6.48 -11.14 6.84
C PRO A 18 4.96 -11.07 7.00
N PHE A 19 4.42 -9.88 7.27
CA PHE A 19 2.99 -9.66 7.47
C PHE A 19 2.22 -9.78 6.15
N LEU A 20 2.74 -9.21 5.05
CA LEU A 20 2.14 -9.38 3.73
C LEU A 20 2.07 -10.85 3.31
N ARG A 21 3.16 -11.61 3.51
CA ARG A 21 3.17 -13.05 3.23
C ARG A 21 2.16 -13.81 4.08
N ARG A 22 2.08 -13.50 5.38
CA ARG A 22 1.10 -14.11 6.27
C ARG A 22 -0.32 -13.82 5.83
N LEU A 23 -0.62 -12.57 5.45
CA LEU A 23 -1.94 -12.18 4.97
C LEU A 23 -2.32 -12.94 3.69
N THR A 24 -1.43 -12.98 2.70
CA THR A 24 -1.63 -13.76 1.47
C THR A 24 -1.83 -15.25 1.76
N ALA A 25 -1.06 -15.83 2.69
CA ALA A 25 -1.21 -17.23 3.06
C ALA A 25 -2.56 -17.52 3.75
N GLN A 26 -3.10 -16.55 4.48
CA GLN A 26 -4.39 -16.67 5.17
C GLN A 26 -5.60 -16.44 4.24
N THR A 27 -5.48 -15.52 3.28
CA THR A 27 -6.61 -15.13 2.42
C THR A 27 -6.59 -15.80 1.05
N GLY A 28 -5.42 -16.26 0.59
CA GLY A 28 -5.21 -16.67 -0.80
C GLY A 28 -5.10 -15.50 -1.79
N GLU A 29 -5.18 -14.25 -1.32
CA GLU A 29 -5.24 -13.05 -2.17
C GLU A 29 -3.96 -12.22 -2.13
N THR A 30 -3.74 -11.42 -3.17
CA THR A 30 -2.58 -10.50 -3.23
C THR A 30 -2.69 -9.47 -2.11
N ALA A 31 -1.69 -9.42 -1.24
CA ALA A 31 -1.58 -8.41 -0.19
C ALA A 31 -0.70 -7.24 -0.66
N ASN A 32 -1.14 -6.02 -0.44
CA ASN A 32 -0.46 -4.80 -0.88
C ASN A 32 -0.09 -3.91 0.31
N LEU A 33 1.09 -3.29 0.25
CA LEU A 33 1.51 -2.19 1.12
C LEU A 33 1.55 -0.91 0.29
N GLY A 34 0.86 0.12 0.76
CA GLY A 34 0.93 1.46 0.19
C GLY A 34 1.11 2.52 1.25
N ILE A 35 1.60 3.68 0.82
CA ILE A 35 1.68 4.90 1.62
C ILE A 35 0.85 6.01 0.97
N ARG A 36 0.42 6.99 1.76
CA ARG A 36 -0.14 8.24 1.25
C ARG A 36 1.01 9.15 0.86
N ASP A 37 1.03 9.61 -0.38
CA ASP A 37 1.97 10.62 -0.87
C ASP A 37 1.27 11.54 -1.88
N ASP A 38 1.24 12.83 -1.55
CA ASP A 38 0.65 13.90 -2.39
C ASP A 38 -0.76 13.57 -2.91
N GLY A 39 -1.70 13.26 -2.00
CA GLY A 39 -3.09 12.94 -2.36
C GLY A 39 -3.30 11.61 -3.09
N THR A 40 -2.25 10.79 -3.21
CA THR A 40 -2.31 9.48 -3.89
C THR A 40 -1.83 8.35 -2.98
N ALA A 41 -2.29 7.12 -3.25
CA ALA A 41 -1.70 5.92 -2.71
C ALA A 41 -0.53 5.46 -3.60
N VAL A 42 0.66 5.32 -3.01
CA VAL A 42 1.85 4.78 -3.70
C VAL A 42 2.12 3.38 -3.19
N PHE A 43 2.18 2.40 -4.10
CA PHE A 43 2.38 0.99 -3.73
C PHE A 43 3.87 0.67 -3.58
N LEU A 44 4.30 0.24 -2.39
CA LEU A 44 5.72 0.04 -2.09
C LEU A 44 6.14 -1.43 -2.03
N ALA A 45 5.22 -2.32 -1.66
CA ALA A 45 5.47 -3.75 -1.63
C ALA A 45 4.18 -4.55 -1.86
N GLN A 46 4.33 -5.78 -2.33
CA GLN A 46 3.24 -6.73 -2.45
C GLN A 46 3.71 -8.16 -2.15
N SER A 47 2.76 -9.00 -1.74
CA SER A 47 2.88 -10.45 -1.73
C SER A 47 1.80 -10.99 -2.66
N GLU A 48 2.20 -11.54 -3.80
CA GLU A 48 1.26 -11.98 -4.83
C GLU A 48 0.53 -13.26 -4.42
N SER A 49 -0.75 -13.32 -4.76
CA SER A 49 -1.52 -14.56 -4.69
C SER A 49 -0.85 -15.67 -5.52
N PRO A 50 -0.87 -16.93 -5.06
CA PRO A 50 -0.42 -18.07 -5.86
C PRO A 50 -1.40 -18.43 -7.00
N GLN A 51 -2.58 -17.80 -7.07
CA GLN A 51 -3.60 -18.08 -8.08
C GLN A 51 -3.20 -17.53 -9.47
N MET A 52 -3.62 -18.23 -10.53
CA MET A 52 -3.37 -17.79 -11.91
C MET A 52 -4.09 -16.48 -12.23
N MET A 53 -5.36 -16.35 -11.83
CA MET A 53 -6.09 -15.10 -11.90
C MET A 53 -5.87 -14.31 -10.61
N ARG A 54 -5.22 -13.16 -10.71
CA ARG A 54 -4.95 -12.28 -9.57
C ARG A 54 -4.83 -10.83 -10.02
N MET A 55 -5.09 -9.91 -9.09
CA MET A 55 -4.78 -8.49 -9.30
C MET A 55 -3.28 -8.27 -9.16
N ILE A 56 -2.70 -7.56 -10.13
CA ILE A 56 -1.28 -7.17 -10.12
C ILE A 56 -1.21 -5.65 -10.10
N THR A 57 -0.51 -5.11 -9.12
CA THR A 57 -0.21 -3.68 -9.04
C THR A 57 1.28 -3.47 -9.22
N ARG A 58 1.67 -2.51 -10.06
CA ARG A 58 3.09 -2.22 -10.29
C ARG A 58 3.64 -1.48 -9.07
N LEU A 59 4.70 -1.99 -8.44
CA LEU A 59 5.37 -1.26 -7.35
C LEU A 59 5.87 0.10 -7.87
N GLY A 60 5.68 1.14 -7.06
CA GLY A 60 5.91 2.55 -7.42
C GLY A 60 4.75 3.21 -8.17
N SER A 61 3.72 2.47 -8.60
CA SER A 61 2.54 3.08 -9.21
C SER A 61 1.74 3.89 -8.19
N ARG A 62 0.95 4.84 -8.70
CA ARG A 62 0.07 5.69 -7.91
C ARG A 62 -1.38 5.42 -8.25
N ALA A 63 -2.26 5.49 -7.27
CA ALA A 63 -3.71 5.43 -7.46
C ALA A 63 -4.42 6.52 -6.65
N PRO A 64 -5.59 7.01 -7.09
CA PRO A 64 -6.40 7.89 -6.26
C PRO A 64 -6.75 7.23 -4.94
N LEU A 65 -6.73 7.98 -3.84
CA LEU A 65 -6.99 7.43 -2.50
C LEU A 65 -8.41 6.86 -2.38
N HIS A 66 -9.42 7.51 -2.96
CA HIS A 66 -10.80 7.04 -2.90
C HIS A 66 -11.09 5.79 -3.76
N ALA A 67 -10.22 5.49 -4.74
CA ALA A 67 -10.50 4.50 -5.78
C ALA A 67 -9.90 3.10 -5.49
N SER A 68 -9.30 2.89 -4.32
CA SER A 68 -8.71 1.60 -3.94
C SER A 68 -8.96 1.27 -2.48
N GLY A 69 -8.95 -0.03 -2.14
CA GLY A 69 -9.05 -0.47 -0.74
C GLY A 69 -7.90 0.09 0.11
N VAL A 70 -6.68 0.08 -0.43
CA VAL A 70 -5.49 0.66 0.23
C VAL A 70 -5.66 2.16 0.46
N GLY A 71 -6.08 2.90 -0.55
CA GLY A 71 -6.26 4.35 -0.42
C GLY A 71 -7.35 4.72 0.59
N LYS A 72 -8.47 4.00 0.61
CA LYS A 72 -9.51 4.19 1.64
C LYS A 72 -9.00 3.85 3.04
N ALA A 73 -8.21 2.78 3.19
CA ALA A 73 -7.60 2.43 4.46
C ALA A 73 -6.60 3.50 4.95
N LEU A 74 -5.85 4.11 4.03
CA LEU A 74 -4.94 5.22 4.34
C LEU A 74 -5.68 6.49 4.77
N MET A 75 -6.91 6.70 4.27
CA MET A 75 -7.74 7.85 4.64
C MET A 75 -8.58 7.63 5.90
N ALA A 76 -8.83 6.38 6.29
CA ALA A 76 -9.78 6.02 7.36
C ALA A 76 -9.45 6.60 8.75
N TRP A 77 -8.23 7.10 8.94
CA TRP A 77 -7.75 7.66 10.21
C TRP A 77 -7.27 9.11 10.08
N LEU A 78 -7.59 9.77 8.97
CA LEU A 78 -7.28 11.18 8.81
C LEU A 78 -8.25 12.04 9.62
N PRO A 79 -7.80 13.20 10.12
CA PRO A 79 -8.69 14.27 10.55
C PRO A 79 -9.70 14.63 9.44
N GLU A 80 -10.93 14.97 9.79
CA GLU A 80 -12.01 15.26 8.83
C GLU A 80 -11.62 16.39 7.84
N ASP A 81 -10.92 17.41 8.32
CA ASP A 81 -10.42 18.53 7.52
C ASP A 81 -9.35 18.14 6.49
N GLU A 82 -8.63 17.04 6.73
CA GLU A 82 -7.71 16.45 5.74
C GLU A 82 -8.42 15.51 4.75
N LEU A 83 -9.60 14.99 5.08
CA LEU A 83 -10.35 14.07 4.22
C LEU A 83 -11.12 14.79 3.11
N GLU A 84 -11.63 16.00 3.41
CA GLU A 84 -12.41 16.83 2.47
C GLU A 84 -11.56 17.61 1.45
N ARG A 85 -10.23 17.50 1.54
CA ARG A 85 -9.25 18.26 0.74
C ARG A 85 -8.70 17.49 -0.45
#